data_AF-A0A7C3W961-F1
#
_entry.id   AF-A0A7C3W961-F1
#
_cell.length_a   1.000
_cell.length_b   1.000
_cell.length_c   1.000
_cell.angle_alpha   90.00
_cell.angle_beta   90.00
_cell.angle_gamma   90.00
#
_symmetry.space_group_name_H-M   'P 1'
#
loop_
_entity.id
_entity.type
_entity.pdbx_description
1 polymer ?
#
loop_
_entity_poly.entity_id
_entity_poly.type
_entity_poly.pdbx_seq_one_letter_code
_entity_poly.pdbx_strand_id
1 'polypeptide(L)'
;MVAIVLAAGNGRKMFPFDLTRQKCAIPIANEPIVRRLVRQLQIAGIERFVVVTGHNAGQVREAILGDMGQGTWDTGTGKRRSGETVKRGSAEAERRGEVIFVHQQQRDGTATATLLALKEVTDADEFIVAYGDVVLTQKDVTALVQAHRDSNAIATVLVQRLTPPLDSRDWICAQVDGNRVVQVQGHPRDASHRLAGLFAFRKEAIPFLESNPGVMRSVPVGGMPPLEAELAQSLQMLVEAGKEVAAVETQGFVVDVDKPWHILEAAHYVVNELREQFDEDQIAPTAKIDDSAEIEGRIVLGEGCVIGKRVVVSGFLLADVGTKIVNGAILRGRIVAGRNCRIRDYCLLGDSVLGHHCIVGHGAEFEGVAFNTVYLYHYCEVFGVLGEAVDIGAATVCGTLRFDDGETVHKVLGRREIPHIGANASYIGDFSRTGVNAILMPGVKVGSYCCVGPGVVLYDDLPHRTLVLVRQDLERREWGPERYGW
;
A
#
# COMPACT_ATOMS: atom_id res chain seq x y z
N MET A 1 -14.22 18.86 14.89
CA MET A 1 -14.22 17.61 14.10
C MET A 1 -13.20 16.62 14.67
N VAL A 2 -13.51 15.32 14.68
CA VAL A 2 -12.61 14.23 15.10
C VAL A 2 -12.42 13.23 13.95
N ALA A 3 -11.21 12.69 13.74
CA ALA A 3 -10.98 11.62 12.78
C ALA A 3 -11.23 10.23 13.39
N ILE A 4 -11.91 9.36 12.64
CA ILE A 4 -12.13 7.95 12.90
C ILE A 4 -11.45 7.16 11.77
N VAL A 5 -10.34 6.50 12.07
CA VAL A 5 -9.56 5.73 11.09
C VAL A 5 -9.89 4.25 11.21
N LEU A 6 -10.46 3.66 10.17
CA LEU A 6 -10.84 2.25 10.14
C LEU A 6 -9.65 1.40 9.67
N ALA A 7 -9.10 0.60 10.58
CA ALA A 7 -7.87 -0.19 10.39
C ALA A 7 -8.01 -1.62 10.97
N ALA A 8 -9.23 -2.17 10.94
CA ALA A 8 -9.57 -3.47 11.53
C ALA A 8 -9.65 -4.65 10.52
N GLY A 9 -9.40 -4.38 9.23
CA GLY A 9 -9.44 -5.35 8.14
C GLY A 9 -8.57 -6.59 8.36
N ASN A 10 -8.83 -7.66 7.60
CA ASN A 10 -8.11 -8.94 7.75
C ASN A 10 -7.05 -9.19 6.66
N GLY A 11 -6.98 -8.35 5.63
CA GLY A 11 -5.96 -8.47 4.58
C GLY A 11 -6.05 -9.70 3.67
N ARG A 12 -7.07 -10.57 3.77
CA ARG A 12 -7.12 -11.92 3.13
C ARG A 12 -6.95 -11.97 1.60
N LYS A 13 -7.02 -10.84 0.92
CA LYS A 13 -6.83 -10.70 -0.54
C LYS A 13 -5.39 -10.29 -0.92
N MET A 14 -4.56 -9.95 0.07
CA MET A 14 -3.17 -9.47 -0.10
C MET A 14 -2.14 -10.58 -0.26
N PHE A 15 -2.53 -11.86 -0.41
CA PHE A 15 -1.60 -12.96 -0.66
C PHE A 15 -0.61 -12.59 -1.78
N PRO A 16 0.72 -12.61 -1.54
CA PRO A 16 1.43 -13.37 -0.49
C PRO A 16 1.76 -12.64 0.84
N PHE A 17 1.29 -11.41 1.03
CA PHE A 17 1.65 -10.51 2.16
C PHE A 17 0.67 -10.55 3.35
N ASP A 18 -0.43 -11.28 3.24
CA ASP A 18 -1.54 -11.34 4.22
C ASP A 18 -1.24 -12.13 5.49
N LEU A 19 -0.22 -13.00 5.48
CA LEU A 19 0.17 -13.80 6.65
C LEU A 19 0.88 -13.00 7.74
N THR A 20 1.67 -12.00 7.35
CA THR A 20 2.63 -11.30 8.22
C THR A 20 2.32 -9.82 8.38
N ARG A 21 1.51 -9.22 7.49
CA ARG A 21 1.23 -7.78 7.50
C ARG A 21 -0.24 -7.48 7.70
N GLN A 22 -0.51 -6.39 8.42
CA GLN A 22 -1.76 -5.67 8.29
C GLN A 22 -1.72 -4.80 7.03
N LYS A 23 -2.80 -4.87 6.22
CA LYS A 23 -2.96 -4.20 4.93
C LYS A 23 -2.70 -2.69 4.99
N CYS A 24 -3.31 -2.00 5.96
CA CYS A 24 -3.12 -0.56 6.17
C CYS A 24 -1.73 -0.17 6.72
N ALA A 25 -0.91 -1.13 7.17
CA ALA A 25 0.46 -0.92 7.61
C ALA A 25 1.51 -1.21 6.52
N ILE A 26 1.09 -1.59 5.30
CA ILE A 26 1.99 -1.81 4.17
C ILE A 26 2.65 -0.47 3.77
N PRO A 27 3.98 -0.43 3.56
CA PRO A 27 4.67 0.78 3.15
C PRO A 27 4.50 1.06 1.65
N ILE A 28 4.06 2.27 1.31
CA ILE A 28 4.02 2.80 -0.05
C ILE A 28 4.98 3.99 -0.12
N ALA A 29 6.02 3.89 -0.97
CA ALA A 29 7.17 4.78 -0.98
C ALA A 29 7.78 4.97 0.43
N ASN A 30 8.06 3.85 1.12
CA ASN A 30 8.63 3.76 2.46
C ASN A 30 7.79 4.34 3.62
N GLU A 31 6.54 4.72 3.39
CA GLU A 31 5.62 5.19 4.43
C GLU A 31 4.36 4.31 4.51
N PRO A 32 3.97 3.79 5.70
CA PRO A 32 2.74 3.02 5.87
C PRO A 32 1.49 3.82 5.44
N ILE A 33 0.55 3.18 4.73
CA ILE A 33 -0.68 3.84 4.24
C ILE A 33 -1.43 4.59 5.36
N VAL A 34 -1.63 3.93 6.50
CA VAL A 34 -2.31 4.54 7.66
C VAL A 34 -1.54 5.71 8.27
N ARG A 35 -0.20 5.73 8.18
CA ARG A 35 0.62 6.89 8.62
C ARG A 35 0.43 8.07 7.67
N ARG A 36 0.49 7.81 6.36
CA ARG A 36 0.25 8.82 5.31
C ARG A 36 -1.13 9.47 5.51
N LEU A 37 -2.18 8.66 5.67
CA LEU A 37 -3.55 9.13 5.90
C LEU A 37 -3.69 9.99 7.17
N VAL A 38 -3.12 9.55 8.30
CA VAL A 38 -3.15 10.34 9.54
C VAL A 38 -2.43 11.68 9.35
N ARG A 39 -1.23 11.69 8.76
CA ARG A 39 -0.50 12.94 8.45
C ARG A 39 -1.32 13.87 7.53
N GLN A 40 -1.99 13.33 6.51
CA GLN A 40 -2.81 14.12 5.60
C GLN A 40 -4.00 14.77 6.30
N LEU A 41 -4.65 14.06 7.23
CA LEU A 41 -5.72 14.59 8.08
C LEU A 41 -5.21 15.66 9.06
N GLN A 42 -4.00 15.49 9.62
CA GLN A 42 -3.36 16.53 10.44
C GLN A 42 -3.11 17.81 9.64
N ILE A 43 -2.59 17.70 8.42
CA ILE A 43 -2.35 18.84 7.52
C ILE A 43 -3.67 19.54 7.13
N ALA A 44 -4.79 18.81 7.04
CA ALA A 44 -6.13 19.37 6.87
C ALA A 44 -6.73 20.00 8.16
N GLY A 45 -5.97 20.03 9.26
CA GLY A 45 -6.38 20.61 10.55
C GLY A 45 -7.31 19.72 11.35
N ILE A 46 -7.00 18.41 11.45
CA ILE A 46 -7.65 17.47 12.37
C ILE A 46 -6.63 17.02 13.43
N GLU A 47 -6.94 17.28 14.70
CA GLU A 47 -6.02 17.05 15.83
C GLU A 47 -6.36 15.75 16.60
N ARG A 48 -7.65 15.45 16.75
CA ARG A 48 -8.14 14.29 17.52
C ARG A 48 -8.39 13.08 16.63
N PHE A 49 -7.86 11.92 17.04
CA PHE A 49 -7.97 10.67 16.28
C PHE A 49 -8.50 9.51 17.14
N VAL A 50 -9.40 8.72 16.57
CA VAL A 50 -9.83 7.41 17.08
C VAL A 50 -9.54 6.36 16.01
N VAL A 51 -8.65 5.41 16.31
CA VAL A 51 -8.21 4.38 15.36
C VAL A 51 -8.84 3.05 15.74
N VAL A 52 -9.74 2.56 14.88
CA VAL A 52 -10.39 1.26 15.07
C VAL A 52 -9.46 0.17 14.54
N THR A 53 -8.97 -0.67 15.43
CA THR A 53 -8.00 -1.73 15.14
C THR A 53 -8.61 -3.11 15.34
N GLY A 54 -8.08 -4.11 14.65
CA GLY A 54 -8.58 -5.49 14.71
C GLY A 54 -7.42 -6.48 14.64
N HIS A 55 -7.35 -7.24 13.55
CA HIS A 55 -6.22 -8.13 13.30
C HIS A 55 -4.89 -7.35 13.28
N ASN A 56 -3.82 -7.94 13.83
CA ASN A 56 -2.47 -7.35 13.88
C ASN A 56 -2.43 -5.88 14.37
N ALA A 57 -3.30 -5.50 15.32
CA ALA A 57 -3.42 -4.14 15.85
C ALA A 57 -2.09 -3.50 16.31
N GLY A 58 -1.12 -4.32 16.77
CA GLY A 58 0.23 -3.86 17.11
C GLY A 58 0.95 -3.17 15.94
N GLN A 59 0.81 -3.70 14.72
CA GLN A 59 1.41 -3.12 13.52
C GLN A 59 0.75 -1.80 13.11
N VAL A 60 -0.57 -1.65 13.33
CA VAL A 60 -1.26 -0.37 13.09
C VAL A 60 -0.78 0.69 14.08
N ARG A 61 -0.63 0.31 15.35
CA ARG A 61 -0.09 1.19 16.41
C ARG A 61 1.36 1.58 16.10
N GLU A 62 2.20 0.65 15.68
CA GLU A 62 3.57 0.92 15.24
C GLU A 62 3.63 1.73 13.94
N ALA A 63 2.74 1.51 12.98
CA ALA A 63 2.65 2.32 11.79
C ALA A 63 2.36 3.79 12.14
N ILE A 64 1.38 4.06 13.01
CA ILE A 64 1.01 5.44 13.40
C ILE A 64 2.02 6.07 14.37
N LEU A 65 2.57 5.31 15.32
CA LEU A 65 3.42 5.83 16.41
C LEU A 65 4.92 5.62 16.18
N GLY A 66 5.35 4.79 15.23
CA GLY A 66 6.74 4.35 15.09
C GLY A 66 7.73 5.48 14.78
N ASP A 67 7.23 6.62 14.26
CA ASP A 67 8.02 7.84 14.04
C ASP A 67 8.22 8.69 15.32
N MET A 68 7.87 8.18 16.51
CA MET A 68 8.14 8.80 17.83
C MET A 68 9.65 8.94 18.18
N GLY A 69 10.53 8.91 17.18
CA GLY A 69 11.93 9.34 17.28
C GLY A 69 12.30 10.52 16.37
N GLN A 70 11.50 10.86 15.33
CA GLN A 70 11.85 11.87 14.33
C GLN A 70 10.60 12.61 13.78
N GLY A 71 10.27 13.76 14.39
CA GLY A 71 9.51 14.84 13.73
C GLY A 71 8.01 14.63 13.47
N THR A 72 7.18 14.95 14.48
CA THR A 72 5.97 15.84 14.42
C THR A 72 5.14 15.80 15.70
N TRP A 73 5.39 14.86 16.62
CA TRP A 73 4.66 14.72 17.90
C TRP A 73 5.46 15.12 19.16
N ASP A 74 6.60 15.83 19.01
CA ASP A 74 7.33 16.36 20.17
C ASP A 74 6.76 17.72 20.60
N THR A 75 5.70 17.69 21.42
CA THR A 75 5.33 18.82 22.28
C THR A 75 6.31 18.91 23.45
N GLY A 76 7.56 19.23 23.11
CA GLY A 76 8.70 19.57 23.94
C GLY A 76 8.71 19.05 25.37
N THR A 77 8.62 17.73 25.59
CA THR A 77 9.03 17.11 26.87
C THR A 77 9.49 15.68 26.68
N GLY A 78 10.80 15.45 26.74
CA GLY A 78 11.44 14.14 26.67
C GLY A 78 11.12 13.21 27.85
N LYS A 79 9.87 12.74 27.93
CA LYS A 79 9.43 11.63 28.78
C LYS A 79 8.56 10.71 27.93
N ARG A 80 8.97 9.43 27.82
CA ARG A 80 8.06 8.34 27.43
C ARG A 80 6.91 8.31 28.45
N ARG A 81 5.79 8.98 28.16
CA ARG A 81 4.58 8.86 28.96
C ARG A 81 4.07 7.43 28.79
N SER A 82 4.06 6.68 29.88
CA SER A 82 3.31 5.42 29.97
C SER A 82 1.88 5.69 29.54
N GLY A 83 1.41 5.01 28.49
CA GLY A 83 0.02 5.12 28.06
C GLY A 83 -0.91 4.68 29.19
N GLU A 84 -1.96 5.46 29.45
CA GLU A 84 -3.00 5.06 30.39
C GLU A 84 -3.97 4.10 29.67
N THR A 85 -3.89 2.82 30.02
CA THR A 85 -4.88 1.83 29.60
C THR A 85 -6.14 1.98 30.44
N VAL A 86 -7.04 2.88 30.03
CA VAL A 86 -8.33 3.10 30.68
C VAL A 86 -9.31 2.01 30.25
N LYS A 87 -9.41 0.92 31.03
CA LYS A 87 -10.45 -0.10 30.81
C LYS A 87 -11.83 0.47 31.15
N ARG A 88 -12.61 0.85 30.14
CA ARG A 88 -14.04 1.19 30.24
C ARG A 88 -14.85 0.35 29.25
N GLY A 89 -15.69 -0.55 29.78
CA GLY A 89 -16.57 -1.40 28.98
C GLY A 89 -15.89 -2.61 28.33
N SER A 90 -16.59 -3.23 27.37
CA SER A 90 -16.19 -4.47 26.69
C SER A 90 -15.19 -4.28 25.53
N ALA A 91 -14.76 -3.04 25.28
CA ALA A 91 -13.73 -2.73 24.29
C ALA A 91 -12.46 -2.26 25.01
N GLU A 92 -11.30 -2.76 24.58
CA GLU A 92 -10.01 -2.31 25.11
C GLU A 92 -9.56 -1.05 24.37
N ALA A 93 -9.88 0.11 24.96
CA ALA A 93 -9.40 1.42 24.53
C ALA A 93 -8.04 1.75 25.16
N GLU A 94 -7.11 2.30 24.37
CA GLU A 94 -5.81 2.79 24.85
C GLU A 94 -5.55 4.19 24.28
N ARG A 95 -5.23 5.16 25.15
CA ARG A 95 -4.94 6.54 24.76
C ARG A 95 -3.44 6.81 24.74
N ARG A 96 -2.95 7.40 23.64
CA ARG A 96 -1.58 7.92 23.51
C ARG A 96 -1.61 9.29 22.86
N GLY A 97 -1.47 10.33 23.69
CA GLY A 97 -1.63 11.71 23.25
C GLY A 97 -3.06 11.99 22.78
N GLU A 98 -3.19 12.45 21.55
CA GLU A 98 -4.46 12.80 20.87
C GLU A 98 -5.05 11.64 20.08
N VAL A 99 -4.37 10.48 20.07
CA VAL A 99 -4.83 9.24 19.43
C VAL A 99 -5.40 8.27 20.46
N ILE A 100 -6.62 7.81 20.21
CA ILE A 100 -7.29 6.73 20.96
C ILE A 100 -7.34 5.50 20.06
N PHE A 101 -6.79 4.37 20.49
CA PHE A 101 -6.92 3.09 19.78
C PHE A 101 -8.04 2.27 20.39
N VAL A 102 -9.02 1.85 19.58
CA VAL A 102 -10.14 1.01 20.02
C VAL A 102 -10.05 -0.34 19.31
N HIS A 103 -10.23 -1.44 20.04
CA HIS A 103 -10.17 -2.78 19.45
C HIS A 103 -11.57 -3.32 19.10
N GLN A 104 -11.80 -3.61 17.82
CA GLN A 104 -13.04 -4.20 17.32
C GLN A 104 -12.95 -5.74 17.37
N GLN A 105 -13.68 -6.33 18.32
CA GLN A 105 -13.75 -7.79 18.53
C GLN A 105 -14.47 -8.52 17.38
N GLN A 106 -15.64 -8.03 16.98
CA GLN A 106 -16.43 -8.57 15.86
C GLN A 106 -16.39 -7.59 14.69
N ARG A 107 -16.02 -8.09 13.52
CA ARG A 107 -15.90 -7.32 12.27
C ARG A 107 -17.20 -7.50 11.50
N ASP A 108 -18.19 -6.72 11.91
CA ASP A 108 -19.60 -6.76 11.50
C ASP A 108 -19.99 -5.59 10.59
N GLY A 109 -19.03 -4.74 10.20
CA GLY A 109 -19.22 -3.65 9.25
C GLY A 109 -18.37 -2.40 9.52
N THR A 110 -18.39 -1.47 8.57
CA THR A 110 -17.71 -0.17 8.66
C THR A 110 -18.53 0.85 9.48
N ALA A 111 -19.86 0.75 9.48
CA ALA A 111 -20.74 1.59 10.29
C ALA A 111 -20.68 1.22 11.78
N THR A 112 -20.66 -0.07 12.12
CA THR A 112 -20.47 -0.56 13.50
C THR A 112 -19.09 -0.24 14.05
N ALA A 113 -18.04 -0.34 13.21
CA ALA A 113 -16.69 0.14 13.55
C ALA A 113 -16.69 1.64 13.88
N THR A 114 -17.42 2.46 13.10
CA THR A 114 -17.59 3.90 13.35
C THR A 114 -18.33 4.19 14.65
N LEU A 115 -19.45 3.50 14.90
CA LEU A 115 -20.20 3.60 16.17
C LEU A 115 -19.37 3.17 17.39
N LEU A 116 -18.49 2.19 17.24
CA LEU A 116 -17.56 1.77 18.28
C LEU A 116 -16.57 2.89 18.63
N ALA A 117 -16.03 3.60 17.64
CA ALA A 117 -15.15 4.75 17.85
C ALA A 117 -15.87 5.96 18.48
N LEU A 118 -17.10 6.25 18.04
CA LEU A 118 -17.88 7.40 18.53
C LEU A 118 -18.16 7.35 20.05
N LYS A 119 -18.17 6.16 20.67
CA LYS A 119 -18.32 6.00 22.13
C LYS A 119 -17.18 6.65 22.93
N GLU A 120 -16.00 6.80 22.34
CA GLU A 120 -14.84 7.44 22.99
C GLU A 120 -14.81 8.97 22.80
N VAL A 121 -15.67 9.52 21.93
CA VAL A 121 -15.70 10.94 21.53
C VAL A 121 -17.13 11.49 21.43
N THR A 122 -17.93 11.21 22.45
CA THR A 122 -19.35 11.63 22.54
C THR A 122 -19.56 13.15 22.60
N ASP A 123 -18.49 13.92 22.77
CA ASP A 123 -18.45 15.39 22.72
C ASP A 123 -18.25 15.95 21.29
N ALA A 124 -18.05 15.10 20.28
CA ALA A 124 -17.79 15.52 18.91
C ALA A 124 -19.08 15.84 18.12
N ASP A 125 -19.30 17.11 17.81
CA ASP A 125 -20.40 17.54 16.91
C ASP A 125 -20.20 17.14 15.44
N GLU A 126 -18.95 16.94 15.02
CA GLU A 126 -18.57 16.53 13.66
C GLU A 126 -17.44 15.49 13.71
N PHE A 127 -17.47 14.52 12.80
CA PHE A 127 -16.45 13.49 12.67
C PHE A 127 -16.17 13.14 11.20
N ILE A 128 -14.93 12.74 10.91
CA ILE A 128 -14.51 12.25 9.60
C ILE A 128 -14.11 10.79 9.72
N VAL A 129 -14.69 9.92 8.89
CA VAL A 129 -14.35 8.50 8.80
C VAL A 129 -13.45 8.28 7.59
N ALA A 130 -12.33 7.61 7.80
CA ALA A 130 -11.32 7.37 6.78
C ALA A 130 -10.87 5.90 6.78
N TYR A 131 -10.80 5.29 5.60
CA TYR A 131 -10.37 3.90 5.43
C TYR A 131 -8.84 3.83 5.41
N GLY A 132 -8.24 3.14 6.38
CA GLY A 132 -6.79 3.17 6.63
C GLY A 132 -5.92 2.50 5.55
N ASP A 133 -6.54 1.81 4.60
CA ASP A 133 -5.97 1.08 3.47
C ASP A 133 -6.14 1.79 2.12
N VAL A 134 -6.74 2.99 2.09
CA VAL A 134 -6.87 3.82 0.89
C VAL A 134 -5.76 4.86 0.84
N VAL A 135 -5.10 4.98 -0.32
CA VAL A 135 -4.12 6.02 -0.62
C VAL A 135 -4.80 7.14 -1.42
N LEU A 136 -4.73 8.36 -0.90
CA LEU A 136 -5.31 9.59 -1.45
C LEU A 136 -4.23 10.67 -1.59
N THR A 137 -4.48 11.73 -2.36
CA THR A 137 -3.62 12.92 -2.37
C THR A 137 -3.91 13.84 -1.18
N GLN A 138 -2.93 14.69 -0.81
CA GLN A 138 -3.17 15.73 0.20
C GLN A 138 -4.28 16.70 -0.25
N LYS A 139 -4.37 17.01 -1.55
CA LYS A 139 -5.36 17.94 -2.10
C LYS A 139 -6.78 17.43 -1.88
N ASP A 140 -7.02 16.15 -2.14
CA ASP A 140 -8.35 15.52 -1.98
C ASP A 140 -8.80 15.48 -0.51
N VAL A 141 -7.89 15.13 0.41
CA VAL A 141 -8.18 15.13 1.86
C VAL A 141 -8.52 16.54 2.36
N THR A 142 -7.73 17.55 1.97
CA THR A 142 -8.00 18.95 2.33
C THR A 142 -9.29 19.46 1.71
N ALA A 143 -9.58 19.13 0.44
CA ALA A 143 -10.78 19.56 -0.27
C ALA A 143 -12.06 19.02 0.39
N LEU A 144 -12.08 17.75 0.81
CA LEU A 144 -13.25 17.20 1.52
C LEU A 144 -13.47 17.85 2.89
N VAL A 145 -12.40 18.03 3.68
CA VAL A 145 -12.50 18.66 5.00
C VAL A 145 -13.02 20.09 4.89
N GLN A 146 -12.51 20.86 3.91
CA GLN A 146 -12.95 22.23 3.68
C GLN A 146 -14.40 22.28 3.17
N ALA A 147 -14.75 21.46 2.18
CA ALA A 147 -16.11 21.41 1.64
C ALA A 147 -17.16 20.98 2.69
N HIS A 148 -16.81 20.12 3.66
CA HIS A 148 -17.72 19.81 4.77
C HIS A 148 -17.95 21.02 5.68
N ARG A 149 -16.85 21.70 6.08
CA ARG A 149 -16.89 22.92 6.92
C ARG A 149 -17.70 24.04 6.28
N ASP A 150 -17.59 24.21 4.96
CA ASP A 150 -18.27 25.28 4.22
C ASP A 150 -19.73 24.95 3.82
N SER A 151 -20.18 23.71 4.04
CA SER A 151 -21.52 23.25 3.67
C SER A 151 -22.43 23.00 4.88
N ASN A 152 -23.75 23.05 4.67
CA ASN A 152 -24.73 22.57 5.65
C ASN A 152 -25.13 21.09 5.43
N ALA A 153 -24.36 20.33 4.64
CA ALA A 153 -24.63 18.93 4.36
C ALA A 153 -24.47 18.05 5.63
N ILE A 154 -25.34 17.07 5.84
CA ILE A 154 -25.24 16.16 6.99
C ILE A 154 -24.02 15.23 6.87
N ALA A 155 -23.63 14.95 5.63
CA ALA A 155 -22.46 14.19 5.25
C ALA A 155 -21.83 14.79 3.98
N THR A 156 -20.51 14.70 3.88
CA THR A 156 -19.74 15.06 2.68
C THR A 156 -18.83 13.89 2.35
N VAL A 157 -18.89 13.38 1.13
CA VAL A 157 -18.21 12.14 0.74
C VAL A 157 -17.26 12.36 -0.42
N LEU A 158 -16.08 11.74 -0.36
CA LEU A 158 -15.10 11.78 -1.43
C LEU A 158 -15.51 10.72 -2.47
N VAL A 159 -15.57 11.13 -3.73
CA VAL A 159 -15.95 10.27 -4.86
C VAL A 159 -14.93 10.37 -5.99
N GLN A 160 -14.60 9.24 -6.59
CA GLN A 160 -13.75 9.18 -7.79
C GLN A 160 -14.63 8.89 -8.99
N ARG A 161 -14.52 9.69 -10.06
CA ARG A 161 -15.22 9.43 -11.32
C ARG A 161 -14.74 8.13 -11.94
N LEU A 162 -15.68 7.33 -12.40
CA LEU A 162 -15.40 6.06 -13.08
C LEU A 162 -15.10 6.34 -14.55
N THR A 163 -13.83 6.22 -14.92
CA THR A 163 -13.35 6.20 -16.31
C THR A 163 -12.63 4.88 -16.57
N PRO A 164 -12.65 4.36 -17.82
CA PRO A 164 -11.86 3.17 -18.16
C PRO A 164 -10.40 3.30 -17.71
N PRO A 165 -9.79 2.26 -17.11
CA PRO A 165 -10.29 0.88 -17.02
C PRO A 165 -11.20 0.56 -15.83
N LEU A 166 -11.60 1.53 -14.99
CA LEU A 166 -12.44 1.28 -13.81
C LEU A 166 -13.87 0.86 -14.21
N ASP A 167 -14.36 -0.22 -13.61
CA ASP A 167 -15.71 -0.76 -13.82
C ASP A 167 -16.57 -0.56 -12.56
N SER A 168 -17.80 -0.06 -12.73
CA SER A 168 -18.74 0.19 -11.62
C SER A 168 -19.11 -1.08 -10.85
N ARG A 169 -19.04 -2.26 -11.49
CA ARG A 169 -19.32 -3.57 -10.89
C ARG A 169 -18.29 -3.99 -9.85
N ASP A 170 -17.15 -3.32 -9.78
CA ASP A 170 -16.07 -3.63 -8.82
C ASP A 170 -16.16 -2.83 -7.52
N TRP A 171 -17.02 -1.80 -7.46
CA TRP A 171 -17.01 -0.81 -6.39
C TRP A 171 -18.38 -0.58 -5.76
N ILE A 172 -18.38 -0.08 -4.52
CA ILE A 172 -19.51 0.66 -4.00
C ILE A 172 -19.51 2.04 -4.64
N CYS A 173 -20.63 2.39 -5.26
CA CYS A 173 -20.76 3.54 -6.14
C CYS A 173 -21.73 4.58 -5.60
N ALA A 174 -21.55 5.82 -6.06
CA ALA A 174 -22.45 6.93 -5.85
C ALA A 174 -22.89 7.51 -7.20
N GLN A 175 -24.18 7.78 -7.34
CA GLN A 175 -24.67 8.65 -8.41
C GLN A 175 -24.67 10.09 -7.89
N VAL A 176 -24.06 10.97 -8.67
CA VAL A 176 -23.84 12.38 -8.32
C VAL A 176 -24.63 13.26 -9.29
N ASP A 177 -25.32 14.25 -8.75
CA ASP A 177 -25.96 15.34 -9.49
C ASP A 177 -25.43 16.69 -8.95
N GLY A 178 -24.80 17.48 -9.82
CA GLY A 178 -24.02 18.65 -9.42
C GLY A 178 -22.96 18.29 -8.37
N ASN A 179 -23.14 18.78 -7.14
CA ASN A 179 -22.29 18.51 -5.98
C ASN A 179 -22.98 17.66 -4.89
N ARG A 180 -24.03 16.90 -5.24
CA ARG A 180 -24.84 16.12 -4.29
C ARG A 180 -24.89 14.65 -4.70
N VAL A 181 -24.85 13.76 -3.70
CA VAL A 181 -25.12 12.33 -3.90
C VAL A 181 -26.64 12.13 -3.92
N VAL A 182 -27.14 11.55 -5.01
CA VAL A 182 -28.57 11.24 -5.19
C VAL A 182 -28.89 9.75 -5.05
N GLN A 183 -27.86 8.90 -5.04
CA GLN A 183 -27.99 7.46 -4.75
C GLN A 183 -26.63 6.88 -4.36
N VAL A 184 -26.62 5.89 -3.47
CA VAL A 184 -25.47 5.00 -3.21
C VAL A 184 -25.89 3.56 -3.47
N GLN A 185 -25.10 2.81 -4.23
CA GLN A 185 -25.41 1.43 -4.64
C GLN A 185 -24.15 0.56 -4.67
N GLY A 186 -24.24 -0.67 -4.17
CA GLY A 186 -23.14 -1.63 -4.17
C GLY A 186 -23.06 -2.37 -5.50
N HIS A 187 -21.88 -2.35 -6.14
CA HIS A 187 -21.57 -3.09 -7.38
C HIS A 187 -22.62 -2.94 -8.50
N PRO A 188 -23.07 -1.72 -8.83
CA PRO A 188 -24.07 -1.50 -9.87
C PRO A 188 -23.55 -1.87 -11.26
N ARG A 189 -24.46 -1.94 -12.24
CA ARG A 189 -24.10 -2.15 -13.67
C ARG A 189 -23.74 -0.85 -14.40
N ASP A 190 -24.21 0.27 -13.87
CA ASP A 190 -23.99 1.62 -14.38
C ASP A 190 -23.92 2.56 -13.17
N ALA A 191 -22.87 3.38 -13.13
CA ALA A 191 -22.68 4.43 -12.15
C ALA A 191 -21.59 5.39 -12.63
N SER A 192 -21.74 6.67 -12.28
CA SER A 192 -20.78 7.72 -12.64
C SER A 192 -19.54 7.76 -11.75
N HIS A 193 -19.65 7.38 -10.47
CA HIS A 193 -18.56 7.51 -9.49
C HIS A 193 -18.50 6.34 -8.50
N ARG A 194 -17.30 6.00 -8.01
CA ARG A 194 -17.07 5.15 -6.83
C ARG A 194 -16.88 5.98 -5.56
N LEU A 195 -17.21 5.41 -4.40
CA LEU A 195 -16.80 5.99 -3.12
C LEU A 195 -15.27 5.85 -2.96
N ALA A 196 -14.61 6.88 -2.39
CA ALA A 196 -13.16 6.95 -2.25
C ALA A 196 -12.65 6.80 -0.80
N GLY A 197 -13.45 6.18 0.08
CA GLY A 197 -13.00 5.79 1.43
C GLY A 197 -12.82 6.92 2.45
N LEU A 198 -13.28 8.15 2.14
CA LEU A 198 -13.21 9.31 3.03
C LEU A 198 -14.59 10.00 3.12
N PHE A 199 -15.07 10.19 4.34
CA PHE A 199 -16.45 10.63 4.61
C PHE A 199 -16.50 11.56 5.83
N ALA A 200 -16.90 12.82 5.68
CA ALA A 200 -17.18 13.71 6.82
C ALA A 200 -18.68 13.70 7.16
N PHE A 201 -19.00 13.80 8.45
CA PHE A 201 -20.35 13.70 8.99
C PHE A 201 -20.55 14.68 10.15
N ARG A 202 -21.78 15.15 10.30
CA ARG A 202 -22.26 15.76 11.54
C ARG A 202 -22.91 14.73 12.46
N LYS A 203 -23.01 15.02 13.75
CA LYS A 203 -23.64 14.15 14.76
C LYS A 203 -25.08 13.72 14.39
N GLU A 204 -25.80 14.52 13.60
CA GLU A 204 -27.14 14.20 13.12
C GLU A 204 -27.16 12.95 12.19
N ALA A 205 -26.01 12.52 11.67
CA ALA A 205 -25.86 11.27 10.93
C ALA A 205 -25.85 10.02 11.83
N ILE A 206 -25.56 10.14 13.13
CA ILE A 206 -25.39 9.00 14.05
C ILE A 206 -26.64 8.09 14.09
N PRO A 207 -27.90 8.58 14.15
CA PRO A 207 -29.08 7.72 14.07
C PRO A 207 -29.17 6.86 12.80
N PHE A 208 -28.56 7.28 11.69
CA PHE A 208 -28.51 6.52 10.44
C PHE A 208 -27.39 5.47 10.42
N LEU A 209 -26.36 5.64 11.26
CA LEU A 209 -25.39 4.60 11.59
C LEU A 209 -26.02 3.56 12.53
N GLU A 210 -26.72 4.01 13.58
CA GLU A 210 -27.37 3.14 14.57
C GLU A 210 -28.52 2.30 14.00
N SER A 211 -29.28 2.85 13.05
CA SER A 211 -30.37 2.15 12.35
C SER A 211 -29.91 1.36 11.12
N ASN A 212 -28.60 1.26 10.87
CA ASN A 212 -28.06 0.50 9.75
C ASN A 212 -28.54 -0.97 9.82
N PRO A 213 -29.11 -1.54 8.75
CA PRO A 213 -29.74 -2.86 8.79
C PRO A 213 -28.77 -4.05 8.83
N GLY A 214 -27.46 -3.83 8.92
CA GLY A 214 -26.45 -4.90 8.95
C GLY A 214 -26.23 -5.60 7.61
N VAL A 215 -26.70 -5.00 6.51
CA VAL A 215 -26.55 -5.50 5.14
C VAL A 215 -26.83 -4.36 4.16
N MET A 216 -26.04 -4.24 3.09
CA MET A 216 -26.34 -3.29 2.03
C MET A 216 -27.57 -3.75 1.24
N ARG A 217 -28.64 -2.94 1.22
CA ARG A 217 -29.91 -3.24 0.53
C ARG A 217 -29.98 -2.61 -0.86
N SER A 218 -29.28 -1.49 -1.08
CA SER A 218 -29.14 -0.87 -2.40
C SER A 218 -28.08 -1.63 -3.21
N VAL A 219 -28.53 -2.64 -3.96
CA VAL A 219 -27.74 -3.47 -4.88
C VAL A 219 -28.56 -3.78 -6.14
N PRO A 220 -27.95 -4.07 -7.30
CA PRO A 220 -28.69 -4.48 -8.48
C PRO A 220 -29.35 -5.86 -8.30
N VAL A 221 -30.37 -6.17 -9.11
CA VAL A 221 -31.01 -7.49 -9.14
C VAL A 221 -29.98 -8.59 -9.41
N GLY A 222 -29.88 -9.55 -8.50
CA GLY A 222 -28.88 -10.62 -8.50
C GLY A 222 -27.64 -10.35 -7.64
N GLY A 223 -27.50 -9.16 -7.05
CA GLY A 223 -26.45 -8.84 -6.08
C GLY A 223 -26.57 -9.67 -4.80
N MET A 224 -25.42 -10.10 -4.27
CA MET A 224 -25.30 -10.90 -3.04
C MET A 224 -24.39 -10.16 -2.04
N PRO A 225 -24.88 -9.08 -1.40
CA PRO A 225 -24.10 -8.32 -0.43
C PRO A 225 -23.78 -9.17 0.82
N PRO A 226 -22.61 -8.97 1.45
CA PRO A 226 -22.31 -9.61 2.74
C PRO A 226 -23.24 -9.09 3.84
N LEU A 227 -23.38 -9.88 4.91
CA LEU A 227 -24.10 -9.49 6.13
C LEU A 227 -23.19 -8.59 7.00
N GLU A 228 -22.87 -7.41 6.45
CA GLU A 228 -22.01 -6.41 7.08
C GLU A 228 -22.69 -5.03 7.04
N ALA A 229 -22.62 -4.30 8.15
CA ALA A 229 -23.16 -2.96 8.34
C ALA A 229 -22.29 -1.91 7.63
N GLU A 230 -22.48 -1.76 6.32
CA GLU A 230 -21.69 -0.82 5.51
C GLU A 230 -22.11 0.64 5.69
N LEU A 231 -21.15 1.56 5.85
CA LEU A 231 -21.37 3.01 5.86
C LEU A 231 -22.11 3.50 4.63
N ALA A 232 -21.86 2.87 3.48
CA ALA A 232 -22.58 3.14 2.23
C ALA A 232 -24.09 2.94 2.33
N GLN A 233 -24.56 1.98 3.13
CA GLN A 233 -25.99 1.79 3.38
C GLN A 233 -26.56 2.89 4.27
N SER A 234 -25.81 3.38 5.27
CA SER A 234 -26.21 4.54 6.07
C SER A 234 -26.24 5.83 5.24
N LEU A 235 -25.32 6.01 4.29
CA LEU A 235 -25.36 7.10 3.31
C LEU A 235 -26.59 7.03 2.42
N GLN A 236 -26.95 5.85 1.91
CA GLN A 236 -28.20 5.67 1.16
C GLN A 236 -29.44 6.02 2.00
N MET A 237 -29.47 5.64 3.28
CA MET A 237 -30.58 5.97 4.18
C MET A 237 -30.68 7.48 4.47
N LEU A 238 -29.56 8.21 4.52
CA LEU A 238 -29.55 9.68 4.61
C LEU A 238 -30.19 10.31 3.37
N VAL A 239 -29.83 9.84 2.17
CA VAL A 239 -30.40 10.28 0.89
C VAL A 239 -31.90 9.98 0.82
N GLU A 240 -32.33 8.76 1.18
CA GLU A 240 -33.74 8.36 1.21
C GLU A 240 -34.59 9.19 2.21
N ALA A 241 -33.99 9.64 3.32
CA ALA A 241 -34.61 10.55 4.27
C ALA A 241 -34.56 12.04 3.86
N GLY A 242 -34.18 12.33 2.62
CA GLY A 242 -34.10 13.69 2.07
C GLY A 242 -33.04 14.57 2.73
N LYS A 243 -31.99 13.98 3.32
CA LYS A 243 -30.88 14.73 3.90
C LYS A 243 -29.83 15.02 2.84
N GLU A 244 -29.24 16.21 2.91
CA GLU A 244 -28.22 16.64 1.96
C GLU A 244 -26.88 15.92 2.21
N VAL A 245 -26.52 15.03 1.29
CA VAL A 245 -25.19 14.39 1.22
C VAL A 245 -24.41 15.06 0.08
N ALA A 246 -23.38 15.83 0.43
CA ALA A 246 -22.52 16.49 -0.55
C ALA A 246 -21.47 15.52 -1.13
N ALA A 247 -21.14 15.69 -2.40
CA ALA A 247 -20.09 14.96 -3.11
C ALA A 247 -18.90 15.89 -3.38
N VAL A 248 -17.69 15.39 -3.15
CA VAL A 248 -16.43 16.04 -3.56
C VAL A 248 -15.73 15.10 -4.54
N GLU A 249 -15.63 15.51 -5.80
CA GLU A 249 -14.93 14.73 -6.83
C GLU A 249 -13.42 14.86 -6.66
N THR A 250 -12.71 13.73 -6.71
CA THR A 250 -11.25 13.67 -6.56
C THR A 250 -10.54 14.36 -7.71
N GLN A 251 -9.54 15.19 -7.40
CA GLN A 251 -8.61 15.78 -8.35
C GLN A 251 -7.39 14.88 -8.59
N GLY A 252 -7.05 14.04 -7.61
CA GLY A 252 -5.92 13.14 -7.64
C GLY A 252 -6.27 11.66 -7.88
N PHE A 253 -5.30 10.79 -7.57
CA PHE A 253 -5.48 9.34 -7.64
C PHE A 253 -6.14 8.80 -6.36
N VAL A 254 -6.80 7.65 -6.49
CA VAL A 254 -7.40 6.89 -5.37
C VAL A 254 -7.08 5.41 -5.55
N VAL A 255 -6.16 4.89 -4.73
CA VAL A 255 -5.84 3.46 -4.71
C VAL A 255 -6.37 2.83 -3.44
N ASP A 256 -7.32 1.92 -3.57
CA ASP A 256 -7.77 1.04 -2.49
C ASP A 256 -6.82 -0.17 -2.45
N VAL A 257 -5.87 -0.18 -1.51
CA VAL A 257 -4.87 -1.25 -1.45
C VAL A 257 -5.51 -2.49 -0.85
N ASP A 258 -6.03 -3.34 -1.73
CA ASP A 258 -6.82 -4.54 -1.41
C ASP A 258 -6.19 -5.84 -1.93
N LYS A 259 -5.32 -5.75 -2.94
CA LYS A 259 -4.71 -6.86 -3.66
C LYS A 259 -3.21 -6.55 -3.88
N PRO A 260 -2.31 -7.54 -4.05
CA PRO A 260 -0.86 -7.31 -4.02
C PRO A 260 -0.35 -6.37 -5.12
N TRP A 261 -0.98 -6.35 -6.30
CA TRP A 261 -0.64 -5.43 -7.39
C TRP A 261 -0.99 -3.96 -7.09
N HIS A 262 -1.95 -3.69 -6.21
CA HIS A 262 -2.26 -2.32 -5.78
C HIS A 262 -1.07 -1.67 -5.02
N ILE A 263 -0.08 -2.45 -4.57
CA ILE A 263 1.18 -1.93 -4.03
C ILE A 263 2.01 -1.25 -5.14
N LEU A 264 2.10 -1.86 -6.32
CA LEU A 264 2.79 -1.27 -7.49
C LEU A 264 2.06 -0.04 -8.00
N GLU A 265 0.73 -0.12 -8.12
CA GLU A 265 -0.15 1.00 -8.49
C GLU A 265 0.01 2.19 -7.52
N ALA A 266 -0.11 1.96 -6.22
CA ALA A 266 0.04 3.01 -5.22
C ALA A 266 1.47 3.59 -5.19
N ALA A 267 2.50 2.75 -5.35
CA ALA A 267 3.88 3.22 -5.44
C ALA A 267 4.09 4.10 -6.68
N HIS A 268 3.59 3.70 -7.85
CA HIS A 268 3.68 4.50 -9.08
C HIS A 268 3.12 5.91 -8.89
N TYR A 269 1.91 6.02 -8.33
CA TYR A 269 1.26 7.32 -8.15
C TYR A 269 1.92 8.17 -7.04
N VAL A 270 2.25 7.58 -5.90
CA VAL A 270 2.91 8.29 -4.78
C VAL A 270 4.31 8.77 -5.17
N VAL A 271 5.09 7.98 -5.92
CA VAL A 271 6.43 8.40 -6.39
C VAL A 271 6.34 9.55 -7.39
N ASN A 272 5.29 9.61 -8.23
CA ASN A 272 5.03 10.78 -9.08
C ASN A 272 4.73 12.04 -8.26
N GLU A 273 3.81 11.95 -7.28
CA GLU A 273 3.46 13.08 -6.40
C GLU A 273 4.67 13.55 -5.56
N LEU A 274 5.54 12.63 -5.12
CA LEU A 274 6.80 12.96 -4.44
C LEU A 274 7.78 13.69 -5.36
N ARG A 275 7.96 13.23 -6.60
CA ARG A 275 8.86 13.88 -7.58
C ARG A 275 8.45 15.33 -7.87
N GLU A 276 7.15 15.61 -7.87
CA GLU A 276 6.58 16.95 -8.09
C GLU A 276 6.78 17.93 -6.93
N GLN A 277 7.18 17.44 -5.74
CA GLN A 277 7.60 18.29 -4.62
C GLN A 277 9.09 18.69 -4.71
N PHE A 278 9.90 17.80 -5.29
CA PHE A 278 11.35 17.85 -5.51
C PHE A 278 11.91 18.93 -6.45
N ASP A 279 11.35 20.14 -6.59
CA ASP A 279 11.52 20.86 -7.87
C ASP A 279 12.94 21.40 -8.22
N GLU A 280 13.91 21.30 -7.30
CA GLU A 280 15.36 21.38 -7.53
C GLU A 280 16.10 20.25 -6.79
N ASP A 281 17.39 20.04 -7.06
CA ASP A 281 18.20 19.05 -6.34
C ASP A 281 18.33 19.41 -4.85
N GLN A 282 18.18 18.43 -3.96
CA GLN A 282 18.33 18.62 -2.51
C GLN A 282 19.39 17.67 -1.96
N ILE A 283 20.58 18.20 -1.67
CA ILE A 283 21.74 17.41 -1.27
C ILE A 283 22.14 17.79 0.16
N ALA A 284 22.02 16.85 1.10
CA ALA A 284 22.44 17.07 2.48
C ALA A 284 23.95 17.40 2.57
N PRO A 285 24.40 18.30 3.46
CA PRO A 285 25.81 18.73 3.53
C PRO A 285 26.83 17.62 3.81
N THR A 286 26.38 16.46 4.30
CA THR A 286 27.22 15.27 4.58
C THR A 286 27.18 14.22 3.46
N ALA A 287 26.32 14.40 2.46
CA ALA A 287 26.29 13.55 1.28
C ALA A 287 27.50 13.81 0.37
N LYS A 288 27.88 12.80 -0.42
CA LYS A 288 29.05 12.87 -1.32
C LYS A 288 28.69 12.35 -2.70
N ILE A 289 29.16 13.05 -3.73
CA ILE A 289 29.07 12.64 -5.13
C ILE A 289 30.51 12.63 -5.66
N ASP A 290 30.89 11.57 -6.36
CA ASP A 290 32.19 11.45 -7.02
C ASP A 290 32.14 12.11 -8.40
N ASP A 291 33.18 12.86 -8.79
CA ASP A 291 33.25 13.62 -10.06
C ASP A 291 33.08 12.75 -11.33
N SER A 292 33.20 11.41 -11.20
CA SER A 292 32.97 10.46 -12.29
C SER A 292 31.56 9.86 -12.33
N ALA A 293 30.60 10.41 -11.58
CA ALA A 293 29.19 10.05 -11.68
C ALA A 293 28.48 10.85 -12.78
N GLU A 294 27.61 10.19 -13.53
CA GLU A 294 26.79 10.78 -14.60
C GLU A 294 25.36 10.94 -14.08
N ILE A 295 24.87 12.17 -13.98
CA ILE A 295 23.56 12.49 -13.39
C ILE A 295 22.75 13.33 -14.37
N GLU A 296 21.77 12.70 -15.01
CA GLU A 296 20.82 13.30 -15.93
C GLU A 296 19.42 13.29 -15.30
N GLY A 297 19.07 14.35 -14.58
CA GLY A 297 17.76 14.48 -13.95
C GLY A 297 17.83 15.16 -12.60
N ARG A 298 17.26 14.55 -11.57
CA ARG A 298 16.96 15.20 -10.28
C ARG A 298 17.27 14.28 -9.10
N ILE A 299 18.04 14.78 -8.13
CA ILE A 299 18.53 14.03 -6.99
C ILE A 299 18.17 14.66 -5.64
N VAL A 300 17.69 13.83 -4.71
CA VAL A 300 17.39 14.17 -3.32
C VAL A 300 18.19 13.20 -2.44
N LEU A 301 19.24 13.69 -1.78
CA LEU A 301 20.20 12.87 -1.02
C LEU A 301 20.19 13.25 0.46
N GLY A 302 19.78 12.31 1.31
CA GLY A 302 19.83 12.42 2.76
C GLY A 302 21.25 12.40 3.34
N GLU A 303 21.34 12.56 4.67
CA GLU A 303 22.62 12.64 5.37
C GLU A 303 23.49 11.39 5.17
N GLY A 304 24.79 11.59 4.93
CA GLY A 304 25.76 10.51 4.76
C GLY A 304 25.56 9.65 3.51
N CYS A 305 24.67 10.03 2.58
CA CYS A 305 24.51 9.35 1.31
C CYS A 305 25.78 9.46 0.44
N VAL A 306 26.03 8.44 -0.39
CA VAL A 306 27.20 8.42 -1.29
C VAL A 306 26.78 7.98 -2.68
N ILE A 307 27.00 8.84 -3.68
CA ILE A 307 27.08 8.48 -5.10
C ILE A 307 28.56 8.32 -5.45
N GLY A 308 28.96 7.11 -5.82
CA GLY A 308 30.35 6.72 -6.09
C GLY A 308 30.71 6.72 -7.57
N LYS A 309 31.94 6.27 -7.85
CA LYS A 309 32.55 6.26 -9.19
C LYS A 309 31.69 5.56 -10.24
N ARG A 310 31.55 6.22 -11.40
CA ARG A 310 30.85 5.73 -12.61
C ARG A 310 29.37 5.39 -12.41
N VAL A 311 28.75 5.84 -11.32
CA VAL A 311 27.30 5.67 -11.13
C VAL A 311 26.58 6.51 -12.17
N VAL A 312 25.55 5.93 -12.79
CA VAL A 312 24.69 6.62 -13.75
C VAL A 312 23.31 6.77 -13.12
N VAL A 313 22.78 7.98 -13.09
CA VAL A 313 21.40 8.30 -12.67
C VAL A 313 20.72 9.01 -13.83
N SER A 314 19.67 8.41 -14.38
CA SER A 314 18.86 9.00 -15.46
C SER A 314 17.39 9.03 -15.03
N GLY A 315 16.90 10.20 -14.63
CA GLY A 315 15.55 10.40 -14.08
C GLY A 315 15.53 11.00 -12.68
N PHE A 316 14.71 10.45 -11.78
CA PHE A 316 14.54 10.94 -10.41
C PHE A 316 15.12 9.95 -9.39
N LEU A 317 15.92 10.44 -8.45
CA LEU A 317 16.46 9.65 -7.35
C LEU A 317 16.21 10.35 -6.01
N LEU A 318 15.52 9.68 -5.10
CA LEU A 318 15.46 10.02 -3.68
C LEU A 318 16.18 8.92 -2.90
N ALA A 319 17.26 9.26 -2.19
CA ALA A 319 18.02 8.34 -1.35
C ALA A 319 18.07 8.83 0.11
N ASP A 320 17.38 8.11 1.01
CA ASP A 320 17.33 8.40 2.44
C ASP A 320 18.66 8.02 3.16
N VAL A 321 18.83 8.55 4.37
CA VAL A 321 20.06 8.58 5.19
C VAL A 321 20.94 7.33 5.08
N GLY A 322 22.22 7.54 4.84
CA GLY A 322 23.28 6.52 4.85
C GLY A 322 23.31 5.60 3.63
N THR A 323 22.46 5.82 2.62
CA THR A 323 22.40 4.99 1.41
C THR A 323 23.60 5.22 0.49
N LYS A 324 24.14 4.12 -0.03
CA LYS A 324 25.36 4.11 -0.85
C LYS A 324 25.06 3.49 -2.21
N ILE A 325 25.24 4.30 -3.24
CA ILE A 325 25.09 3.99 -4.65
C ILE A 325 26.50 4.08 -5.24
N VAL A 326 27.13 2.96 -5.58
CA VAL A 326 28.59 2.91 -5.84
C VAL A 326 28.95 1.94 -6.97
N ASN A 327 30.23 1.93 -7.35
CA ASN A 327 30.82 0.92 -8.24
C ASN A 327 30.03 0.73 -9.56
N GLY A 328 29.68 1.84 -10.23
CA GLY A 328 29.05 1.76 -11.55
C GLY A 328 27.58 1.35 -11.59
N ALA A 329 26.85 1.40 -10.46
CA ALA A 329 25.40 1.18 -10.46
C ALA A 329 24.66 2.11 -11.45
N ILE A 330 23.66 1.57 -12.14
CA ILE A 330 22.88 2.23 -13.19
C ILE A 330 21.43 2.37 -12.71
N LEU A 331 20.95 3.59 -12.57
CA LEU A 331 19.61 3.92 -12.09
C LEU A 331 18.86 4.65 -13.20
N ARG A 332 17.70 4.11 -13.62
CA ARG A 332 16.87 4.66 -14.70
C ARG A 332 15.43 4.79 -14.23
N GLY A 333 14.78 5.91 -14.57
CA GLY A 333 13.40 6.19 -14.14
C GLY A 333 13.35 6.84 -12.76
N ARG A 334 12.42 6.40 -11.91
CA ARG A 334 12.08 6.99 -10.61
C ARG A 334 12.48 6.03 -9.50
N ILE A 335 13.53 6.37 -8.77
CA ILE A 335 14.10 5.57 -7.68
C ILE A 335 13.82 6.23 -6.34
N VAL A 336 13.22 5.49 -5.40
CA VAL A 336 13.11 5.86 -3.99
C VAL A 336 13.82 4.80 -3.15
N ALA A 337 15.03 5.09 -2.69
CA ALA A 337 15.83 4.22 -1.85
C ALA A 337 15.73 4.63 -0.38
N GLY A 338 15.26 3.71 0.46
CA GLY A 338 15.22 3.86 1.91
C GLY A 338 16.60 3.91 2.56
N ARG A 339 16.63 4.04 3.90
CA ARG A 339 17.84 4.21 4.71
C ARG A 339 18.85 3.08 4.53
N ASN A 340 20.14 3.43 4.54
CA ASN A 340 21.27 2.49 4.61
C ASN A 340 21.29 1.39 3.53
N CYS A 341 20.68 1.64 2.37
CA CYS A 341 20.72 0.74 1.22
C CYS A 341 22.12 0.69 0.58
N ARG A 342 22.43 -0.43 -0.09
CA ARG A 342 23.69 -0.64 -0.81
C ARG A 342 23.39 -1.08 -2.24
N ILE A 343 23.45 -0.12 -3.16
CA ILE A 343 23.17 -0.28 -4.58
C ILE A 343 24.52 -0.21 -5.30
N ARG A 344 24.97 -1.30 -5.92
CA ARG A 344 26.39 -1.44 -6.29
C ARG A 344 26.68 -2.40 -7.44
N ASP A 345 27.91 -2.28 -7.93
CA ASP A 345 28.58 -3.28 -8.78
C ASP A 345 27.85 -3.50 -10.12
N TYR A 346 27.57 -2.41 -10.84
CA TYR A 346 26.87 -2.43 -12.13
C TYR A 346 25.50 -3.13 -12.12
N CYS A 347 24.76 -3.05 -11.02
CA CYS A 347 23.33 -3.34 -11.02
C CYS A 347 22.54 -2.34 -11.89
N LEU A 348 21.38 -2.75 -12.38
CA LEU A 348 20.40 -1.90 -13.06
C LEU A 348 19.13 -1.78 -12.20
N LEU A 349 18.65 -0.55 -12.00
CA LEU A 349 17.34 -0.29 -11.41
C LEU A 349 16.46 0.45 -12.43
N GLY A 350 15.28 -0.10 -12.72
CA GLY A 350 14.14 0.59 -13.32
C GLY A 350 13.31 1.33 -12.25
N ASP A 351 12.10 1.77 -12.58
CA ASP A 351 11.19 2.44 -11.63
C ASP A 351 11.00 1.64 -10.32
N SER A 352 11.64 2.08 -9.23
CA SER A 352 11.85 1.25 -8.04
C SER A 352 11.65 1.99 -6.72
N VAL A 353 10.90 1.38 -5.81
CA VAL A 353 10.95 1.69 -4.38
C VAL A 353 11.73 0.59 -3.67
N LEU A 354 12.79 0.96 -2.97
CA LEU A 354 13.53 0.08 -2.07
C LEU A 354 13.28 0.50 -0.62
N GLY A 355 12.92 -0.48 0.22
CA GLY A 355 12.83 -0.37 1.67
C GLY A 355 14.16 -0.01 2.33
N HIS A 356 14.19 -0.02 3.65
CA HIS A 356 15.42 0.23 4.39
C HIS A 356 16.34 -1.00 4.35
N HIS A 357 17.65 -0.80 4.36
CA HIS A 357 18.69 -1.83 4.44
C HIS A 357 18.73 -2.83 3.28
N CYS A 358 18.14 -2.51 2.13
CA CYS A 358 18.21 -3.37 0.94
C CYS A 358 19.62 -3.40 0.33
N ILE A 359 19.95 -4.51 -0.32
CA ILE A 359 21.21 -4.69 -1.06
C ILE A 359 20.88 -5.08 -2.49
N VAL A 360 21.32 -4.28 -3.45
CA VAL A 360 21.27 -4.57 -4.88
C VAL A 360 22.71 -4.74 -5.36
N GLY A 361 23.06 -5.97 -5.72
CA GLY A 361 24.43 -6.42 -5.99
C GLY A 361 24.77 -6.62 -7.46
N HIS A 362 25.91 -7.26 -7.68
CA HIS A 362 26.57 -7.31 -8.99
C HIS A 362 25.69 -7.84 -10.12
N GLY A 363 25.42 -6.98 -11.11
CA GLY A 363 24.62 -7.32 -12.28
C GLY A 363 23.17 -7.73 -11.97
N ALA A 364 22.62 -7.36 -10.81
CA ALA A 364 21.20 -7.52 -10.54
C ALA A 364 20.37 -6.45 -11.26
N GLU A 365 19.22 -6.83 -11.81
CA GLU A 365 18.22 -5.96 -12.43
C GLU A 365 16.92 -6.03 -11.61
N PHE A 366 16.36 -4.86 -11.26
CA PHE A 366 15.13 -4.78 -10.47
C PHE A 366 14.24 -3.60 -10.88
N GLU A 367 12.92 -3.85 -10.91
CA GLU A 367 11.87 -2.84 -11.05
C GLU A 367 10.68 -3.19 -10.14
N GLY A 368 10.03 -2.19 -9.55
CA GLY A 368 8.86 -2.37 -8.67
C GLY A 368 9.11 -1.98 -7.22
N VAL A 369 8.68 -2.81 -6.25
CA VAL A 369 8.69 -2.46 -4.82
C VAL A 369 9.35 -3.56 -3.99
N ALA A 370 10.50 -3.25 -3.38
CA ALA A 370 11.12 -4.09 -2.37
C ALA A 370 10.88 -3.51 -0.97
N PHE A 371 10.41 -4.32 -0.02
CA PHE A 371 10.33 -3.94 1.39
C PHE A 371 11.71 -3.97 2.07
N ASN A 372 11.76 -3.87 3.40
CA ASN A 372 13.02 -3.78 4.14
C ASN A 372 13.90 -5.03 4.00
N THR A 373 15.22 -4.84 4.00
CA THR A 373 16.23 -5.91 4.05
C THR A 373 16.12 -6.92 2.89
N VAL A 374 15.67 -6.48 1.71
CA VAL A 374 15.64 -7.32 0.49
C VAL A 374 17.04 -7.37 -0.13
N TYR A 375 17.53 -8.58 -0.40
CA TYR A 375 18.82 -8.81 -1.02
C TYR A 375 18.66 -9.40 -2.44
N LEU A 376 19.18 -8.67 -3.42
CA LEU A 376 19.28 -9.03 -4.83
C LEU A 376 20.77 -9.21 -5.14
N TYR A 377 21.24 -10.47 -5.27
CA TYR A 377 22.69 -10.74 -5.24
C TYR A 377 23.41 -10.59 -6.58
N HIS A 378 23.27 -11.59 -7.47
CA HIS A 378 24.15 -11.74 -8.63
C HIS A 378 23.36 -12.16 -9.87
N TYR A 379 23.40 -11.36 -10.94
CA TYR A 379 22.80 -11.70 -12.24
C TYR A 379 21.32 -12.11 -12.18
N CYS A 380 20.56 -11.56 -11.23
CA CYS A 380 19.12 -11.81 -11.09
C CYS A 380 18.32 -10.70 -11.77
N GLU A 381 17.14 -11.01 -12.31
CA GLU A 381 16.24 -10.07 -12.99
C GLU A 381 14.84 -10.22 -12.39
N VAL A 382 14.34 -9.19 -11.71
CA VAL A 382 13.07 -9.27 -10.98
C VAL A 382 12.21 -8.03 -11.15
N PHE A 383 10.99 -8.21 -11.68
CA PHE A 383 9.94 -7.21 -11.70
C PHE A 383 8.79 -7.59 -10.75
N GLY A 384 8.44 -6.69 -9.83
CA GLY A 384 7.23 -6.80 -9.01
C GLY A 384 7.41 -6.41 -7.55
N VAL A 385 6.81 -7.17 -6.62
CA VAL A 385 6.81 -6.83 -5.18
C VAL A 385 7.54 -7.88 -4.36
N LEU A 386 8.59 -7.45 -3.65
CA LEU A 386 9.41 -8.29 -2.77
C LEU A 386 9.16 -7.93 -1.30
N GLY A 387 8.75 -8.93 -0.53
CA GLY A 387 8.50 -8.85 0.90
C GLY A 387 9.78 -8.58 1.71
N GLU A 388 9.61 -8.32 3.00
CA GLU A 388 10.73 -8.04 3.91
C GLU A 388 11.61 -9.26 4.13
N ALA A 389 12.91 -9.03 4.21
CA ALA A 389 13.93 -10.06 4.35
C ALA A 389 13.84 -11.17 3.28
N VAL A 390 13.44 -10.80 2.05
CA VAL A 390 13.50 -11.67 0.88
C VAL A 390 14.92 -11.74 0.33
N ASP A 391 15.37 -12.97 0.04
CA ASP A 391 16.69 -13.28 -0.52
C ASP A 391 16.55 -13.86 -1.94
N ILE A 392 16.99 -13.10 -2.94
CA ILE A 392 16.97 -13.50 -4.34
C ILE A 392 18.33 -14.11 -4.71
N GLY A 393 18.33 -15.44 -4.84
CA GLY A 393 19.50 -16.23 -5.20
C GLY A 393 20.05 -15.88 -6.59
N ALA A 394 21.35 -16.12 -6.78
CA ALA A 394 22.04 -15.79 -8.03
C ALA A 394 21.38 -16.39 -9.27
N ALA A 395 21.31 -15.64 -10.37
CA ALA A 395 20.62 -16.02 -11.60
C ALA A 395 19.12 -16.37 -11.44
N THR A 396 18.46 -15.92 -10.37
CA THR A 396 16.98 -15.97 -10.31
C THR A 396 16.40 -14.95 -11.28
N VAL A 397 15.47 -15.37 -12.13
CA VAL A 397 14.78 -14.48 -13.07
C VAL A 397 13.26 -14.66 -13.00
N CYS A 398 12.49 -13.62 -13.31
CA CYS A 398 11.06 -13.76 -13.57
C CYS A 398 10.68 -13.37 -15.00
N GLY A 399 9.83 -14.17 -15.64
CA GLY A 399 9.22 -13.79 -16.92
C GLY A 399 8.20 -12.67 -16.72
N THR A 400 8.25 -11.65 -17.57
CA THR A 400 7.34 -10.49 -17.55
C THR A 400 6.43 -10.41 -18.79
N LEU A 401 6.81 -11.09 -19.87
CA LEU A 401 6.04 -11.23 -21.11
C LEU A 401 5.56 -12.66 -21.29
N ARG A 402 4.30 -12.82 -21.72
CA ARG A 402 3.70 -14.11 -22.07
C ARG A 402 3.74 -14.32 -23.59
N PHE A 403 3.82 -15.57 -24.05
CA PHE A 403 3.79 -15.89 -25.49
C PHE A 403 2.46 -15.60 -26.20
N ASP A 404 1.40 -15.29 -25.45
CA ASP A 404 0.10 -14.86 -25.98
C ASP A 404 -0.09 -13.33 -25.93
N ASP A 405 0.98 -12.58 -25.61
CA ASP A 405 1.00 -11.13 -25.37
C ASP A 405 -0.08 -10.64 -24.37
N GLY A 406 -0.58 -11.56 -23.53
CA GLY A 406 -1.67 -11.31 -22.61
C GLY A 406 -1.24 -10.89 -21.20
N GLU A 407 -2.25 -10.63 -20.37
CA GLU A 407 -2.10 -10.39 -18.93
C GLU A 407 -2.45 -11.65 -18.14
N THR A 408 -1.63 -12.03 -17.15
CA THR A 408 -1.93 -13.18 -16.29
C THR A 408 -3.19 -12.93 -15.46
N VAL A 409 -4.16 -13.85 -15.58
CA VAL A 409 -5.38 -13.86 -14.78
C VAL A 409 -5.08 -14.44 -13.39
N HIS A 410 -5.22 -13.64 -12.35
CA HIS A 410 -5.10 -14.12 -10.97
C HIS A 410 -6.43 -14.63 -10.42
N LYS A 411 -6.35 -15.46 -9.37
CA LYS A 411 -7.51 -15.96 -8.61
C LYS A 411 -7.43 -15.52 -7.15
N VAL A 412 -8.25 -14.56 -6.75
CA VAL A 412 -8.30 -14.03 -5.38
C VAL A 412 -9.58 -14.52 -4.70
N LEU A 413 -9.43 -15.35 -3.67
CA LEU A 413 -10.54 -15.95 -2.91
C LEU A 413 -11.64 -16.60 -3.80
N GLY A 414 -11.24 -17.18 -4.93
CA GLY A 414 -12.14 -17.81 -5.90
C GLY A 414 -12.53 -16.92 -7.09
N ARG A 415 -12.49 -15.59 -6.96
CA ARG A 415 -12.81 -14.61 -8.01
C ARG A 415 -11.64 -14.46 -8.98
N ARG A 416 -11.94 -14.32 -10.27
CA ARG A 416 -10.96 -14.00 -11.32
C ARG A 416 -10.67 -12.50 -11.32
N GLU A 417 -9.41 -12.14 -11.43
CA GLU A 417 -8.92 -10.77 -11.40
C GLU A 417 -7.87 -10.59 -12.52
N ILE A 418 -7.89 -9.46 -13.22
CA ILE A 418 -6.88 -9.09 -14.20
C ILE A 418 -6.40 -7.68 -13.83
N PRO A 419 -5.21 -7.54 -13.22
CA PRO A 419 -4.64 -6.24 -12.88
C PRO A 419 -4.39 -5.41 -14.14
N HIS A 420 -4.63 -4.10 -14.05
CA HIS A 420 -4.26 -3.15 -15.10
C HIS A 420 -2.77 -2.73 -15.00
N ILE A 421 -2.16 -2.92 -13.82
CA ILE A 421 -0.72 -2.76 -13.56
C ILE A 421 -0.23 -4.05 -12.91
N GLY A 422 0.86 -4.62 -13.43
CA GLY A 422 1.59 -5.71 -12.78
C GLY A 422 0.92 -7.10 -12.82
N ALA A 423 0.00 -7.39 -13.74
CA ALA A 423 -0.59 -8.74 -13.84
C ALA A 423 0.46 -9.83 -14.09
N ASN A 424 1.47 -9.51 -14.90
CA ASN A 424 2.61 -10.39 -15.17
C ASN A 424 3.78 -10.26 -14.16
N ALA A 425 3.67 -9.39 -13.15
CA ALA A 425 4.74 -9.19 -12.16
C ALA A 425 4.84 -10.35 -11.16
N SER A 426 6.02 -10.55 -10.58
CA SER A 426 6.21 -11.52 -9.48
C SER A 426 5.91 -10.89 -8.12
N TYR A 427 5.24 -11.63 -7.25
CA TYR A 427 5.01 -11.19 -5.86
C TYR A 427 5.59 -12.23 -4.91
N ILE A 428 6.54 -11.84 -4.07
CA ILE A 428 7.24 -12.73 -3.14
C ILE A 428 6.98 -12.24 -1.72
N GLY A 429 6.33 -13.05 -0.90
CA GLY A 429 5.98 -12.71 0.49
C GLY A 429 7.19 -12.62 1.42
N ASP A 430 6.97 -12.10 2.63
CA ASP A 430 8.02 -11.86 3.61
C ASP A 430 8.77 -13.15 4.00
N PHE A 431 10.06 -13.01 4.32
CA PHE A 431 10.95 -14.08 4.81
C PHE A 431 11.15 -15.26 3.85
N SER A 432 10.89 -15.05 2.55
CA SER A 432 11.04 -16.05 1.49
C SER A 432 12.39 -15.95 0.77
N ARG A 433 12.80 -17.02 0.07
CA ARG A 433 14.06 -17.05 -0.66
C ARG A 433 14.01 -17.88 -1.94
N THR A 434 14.86 -17.54 -2.90
CA THR A 434 15.08 -18.33 -4.12
C THR A 434 16.49 -18.93 -4.15
N GLY A 435 16.61 -20.11 -4.74
CA GLY A 435 17.88 -20.78 -5.00
C GLY A 435 18.52 -20.29 -6.30
N VAL A 436 19.74 -20.75 -6.56
CA VAL A 436 20.49 -20.38 -7.77
C VAL A 436 19.75 -20.84 -9.02
N ASN A 437 19.63 -19.97 -10.02
CA ASN A 437 19.01 -20.28 -11.32
C ASN A 437 17.55 -20.75 -11.21
N ALA A 438 16.77 -20.15 -10.31
CA ALA A 438 15.32 -20.32 -10.24
C ALA A 438 14.61 -19.41 -11.26
N ILE A 439 13.54 -19.89 -11.88
CA ILE A 439 12.75 -19.14 -12.87
C ILE A 439 11.31 -19.03 -12.36
N LEU A 440 10.78 -17.82 -12.26
CA LEU A 440 9.38 -17.55 -11.89
C LEU A 440 8.59 -17.16 -13.16
N MET A 441 7.47 -17.82 -13.42
CA MET A 441 6.66 -17.51 -14.60
C MET A 441 5.78 -16.24 -14.40
N PRO A 442 5.31 -15.58 -15.48
CA PRO A 442 4.58 -14.33 -15.39
C PRO A 442 3.36 -14.36 -14.47
N GLY A 443 3.34 -13.49 -13.46
CA GLY A 443 2.23 -13.34 -12.51
C GLY A 443 2.21 -14.34 -11.33
N VAL A 444 3.28 -15.12 -11.14
CA VAL A 444 3.40 -16.08 -10.04
C VAL A 444 3.60 -15.38 -8.69
N LYS A 445 2.86 -15.86 -7.69
CA LYS A 445 2.91 -15.39 -6.29
C LYS A 445 3.56 -16.45 -5.41
N VAL A 446 4.66 -16.11 -4.76
CA VAL A 446 5.36 -16.94 -3.77
C VAL A 446 4.95 -16.49 -2.38
N GLY A 447 4.30 -17.35 -1.60
CA GLY A 447 3.87 -17.08 -0.24
C GLY A 447 5.00 -16.65 0.70
N SER A 448 4.66 -15.99 1.80
CA SER A 448 5.60 -15.74 2.91
C SER A 448 6.14 -17.03 3.55
N TYR A 449 7.38 -17.00 4.04
CA TYR A 449 8.17 -18.14 4.57
C TYR A 449 8.45 -19.29 3.59
N CYS A 450 8.56 -19.00 2.30
CA CYS A 450 8.76 -20.00 1.25
C CYS A 450 10.21 -20.10 0.77
N CYS A 451 10.54 -21.26 0.21
CA CYS A 451 11.84 -21.52 -0.41
C CYS A 451 11.61 -22.09 -1.82
N VAL A 452 12.00 -21.33 -2.85
CA VAL A 452 12.05 -21.82 -4.24
C VAL A 452 13.45 -22.40 -4.47
N GLY A 453 13.55 -23.70 -4.72
CA GLY A 453 14.83 -24.39 -4.84
C GLY A 453 15.67 -23.97 -6.05
N PRO A 454 16.98 -24.29 -6.07
CA PRO A 454 17.81 -24.07 -7.25
C PRO A 454 17.29 -24.81 -8.47
N GLY A 455 17.34 -24.19 -9.65
CA GLY A 455 16.88 -24.78 -10.91
C GLY A 455 15.36 -24.98 -11.04
N VAL A 456 14.55 -24.56 -10.06
CA VAL A 456 13.08 -24.66 -10.14
C VAL A 456 12.55 -23.70 -11.20
N VAL A 457 11.73 -24.20 -12.13
CA VAL A 457 10.84 -23.38 -12.96
C VAL A 457 9.45 -23.42 -12.32
N LEU A 458 9.02 -22.30 -11.74
CA LEU A 458 7.78 -22.19 -10.98
C LEU A 458 6.66 -21.60 -11.84
N TYR A 459 5.69 -22.44 -12.21
CA TYR A 459 4.52 -22.08 -13.01
C TYR A 459 3.31 -21.65 -12.18
N ASP A 460 3.20 -22.15 -10.95
CA ASP A 460 2.03 -21.99 -10.10
C ASP A 460 2.34 -21.17 -8.84
N ASP A 461 1.31 -20.52 -8.28
CA ASP A 461 1.40 -19.83 -7.00
C ASP A 461 1.83 -20.80 -5.88
N LEU A 462 2.86 -20.43 -5.11
CA LEU A 462 3.41 -21.27 -4.04
C LEU A 462 2.79 -20.86 -2.69
N PRO A 463 1.99 -21.71 -2.01
CA PRO A 463 1.37 -21.37 -0.73
C PRO A 463 2.40 -21.06 0.36
N HIS A 464 2.03 -20.28 1.39
CA HIS A 464 2.92 -19.97 2.52
C HIS A 464 3.59 -21.20 3.14
N ARG A 465 4.80 -21.01 3.67
CA ARG A 465 5.57 -22.06 4.38
C ARG A 465 5.88 -23.30 3.53
N THR A 466 6.01 -23.12 2.22
CA THR A 466 6.30 -24.23 1.28
C THR A 466 7.74 -24.16 0.79
N LEU A 467 8.41 -25.33 0.78
CA LEU A 467 9.67 -25.57 0.09
C LEU A 467 9.37 -26.34 -1.19
N VAL A 468 9.76 -25.80 -2.35
CA VAL A 468 9.72 -26.50 -3.65
C VAL A 468 11.14 -26.80 -4.10
N LEU A 469 11.40 -28.02 -4.55
CA LEU A 469 12.71 -28.50 -5.01
C LEU A 469 12.56 -29.27 -6.32
N VAL A 470 13.53 -29.14 -7.22
CA VAL A 470 13.66 -30.04 -8.37
C VAL A 470 14.17 -31.40 -7.87
N ARG A 471 13.52 -32.48 -8.32
CA ARG A 471 14.10 -33.83 -8.32
C ARG A 471 14.75 -34.05 -9.69
N GLN A 472 16.07 -34.23 -9.71
CA GLN A 472 16.84 -34.42 -10.93
C GLN A 472 17.47 -35.81 -10.95
N ASP A 473 17.33 -36.51 -12.08
CA ASP A 473 18.11 -37.71 -12.39
C ASP A 473 19.30 -37.31 -13.28
N LEU A 474 20.51 -37.72 -12.91
CA LEU A 474 21.75 -37.39 -13.61
C LEU A 474 22.22 -38.55 -14.48
N GLU A 475 22.21 -38.37 -15.80
CA GLU A 475 22.84 -39.31 -16.71
C GLU A 475 24.37 -39.11 -16.74
N ARG A 476 25.12 -40.22 -16.70
CA ARG A 476 26.59 -40.23 -16.85
C ARG A 476 26.95 -41.10 -18.05
N ARG A 477 27.74 -40.56 -18.97
CA ARG A 477 28.29 -41.27 -20.14
C ARG A 477 29.78 -41.00 -20.23
N GLU A 478 30.54 -41.97 -20.72
CA GLU A 478 31.95 -41.77 -21.07
C GLU A 478 32.07 -40.82 -22.28
N TRP A 479 32.97 -39.85 -22.20
CA TRP A 479 33.15 -38.79 -23.18
C TRP A 479 34.62 -38.40 -23.29
N GLY A 480 35.23 -38.65 -24.44
CA GLY A 480 36.62 -38.32 -24.70
C GLY A 480 36.94 -38.04 -26.18
N PRO A 481 38.24 -37.92 -26.51
CA PRO A 481 38.73 -37.58 -27.85
C PRO A 481 38.29 -38.55 -28.95
N GLU A 482 38.02 -39.82 -28.59
CA GLU A 482 37.55 -40.86 -29.50
C GLU A 482 36.20 -40.53 -30.17
N ARG A 483 35.35 -39.73 -29.52
CA ARG A 483 34.10 -39.22 -30.12
C ARG A 483 34.32 -38.10 -31.15
N TYR A 484 35.49 -37.48 -31.14
CA TYR A 484 35.90 -36.43 -32.07
C TYR A 484 36.87 -36.93 -33.15
N GLY A 485 37.20 -38.23 -33.15
CA GLY A 485 38.09 -38.86 -34.14
C GLY A 485 39.60 -38.63 -33.90
N TRP A 486 40.00 -38.42 -32.64
CA TRP A 486 41.40 -38.31 -32.20
C TRP A 486 41.97 -39.67 -31.77
#